data_AF-A0A6B3CSX4-F1
#
_entry.id   AF-A0A6B3CSX4-F1
#
_cell.length_a   1.000
_cell.length_b   1.000
_cell.length_c   1.000
_cell.angle_alpha   90.00
_cell.angle_beta   90.00
_cell.angle_gamma   90.00
#
_symmetry.space_group_name_H-M   'P 1'
#
loop_
_entity.id
_entity.type
_entity.pdbx_description
1 polymer ?
#
loop_
_entity_poly.entity_id
_entity_poly.type
_entity_poly.pdbx_seq_one_letter_code
_entity_poly.pdbx_strand_id
1 'polypeptide(L)'
;EYAWTSARIMELIGIGVAALVGFVFWQTKAAEPILPLRIFRSRNFTLMSVIGFIVGFVMFGATLFLPLYQQSVQGASATNSGLLLLPMLG
;
A
#
# COMPACT_ATOMS: atom_id res chain seq x y z
N GLU A 1 -15.81 -2.62 -17.14
CA GLU A 1 -15.28 -1.47 -16.38
C GLU A 1 -16.30 -1.08 -15.31
N TYR A 2 -15.90 -0.90 -14.06
CA TYR A 2 -16.77 -0.37 -13.01
C TYR A 2 -16.36 1.07 -12.74
N ALA A 3 -17.33 1.99 -12.69
CA ALA A 3 -17.07 3.33 -12.17
C ALA A 3 -16.63 3.23 -10.69
N TRP A 4 -15.74 4.11 -10.25
CA TRP A 4 -15.24 4.14 -8.87
C TRP A 4 -16.36 4.19 -7.81
N THR A 5 -17.46 4.84 -8.14
CA THR A 5 -18.66 4.97 -7.30
C THR A 5 -19.67 3.83 -7.47
N SER A 6 -19.32 2.79 -8.24
CA SER A 6 -20.15 1.60 -8.40
C SER A 6 -20.44 0.96 -7.05
N ALA A 7 -21.69 0.53 -6.85
CA ALA A 7 -22.13 -0.16 -5.63
C ALA A 7 -21.18 -1.31 -5.26
N ARG A 8 -20.71 -2.07 -6.25
CA ARG A 8 -19.78 -3.20 -6.02
C ARG A 8 -18.43 -2.76 -5.43
N ILE A 9 -17.86 -1.65 -5.89
CA ILE A 9 -16.57 -1.16 -5.34
C ILE A 9 -16.80 -0.63 -3.92
N MET A 10 -17.87 0.13 -3.72
CA MET A 10 -18.21 0.69 -2.42
C MET A 10 -18.52 -0.41 -1.37
N GLU A 11 -19.21 -1.47 -1.77
CA GLU A 11 -19.45 -2.66 -0.94
C GLU A 11 -18.14 -3.33 -0.51
N LEU A 12 -17.22 -3.54 -1.45
CA LEU A 12 -15.92 -4.15 -1.15
C LEU A 12 -15.08 -3.29 -0.21
N ILE A 13 -15.08 -1.96 -0.41
CA ILE A 13 -14.45 -1.01 0.51
C ILE A 13 -15.09 -1.12 1.89
N GLY A 14 -16.42 -1.14 1.95
CA GLY A 14 -17.17 -1.28 3.21
C GLY A 14 -16.82 -2.57 3.96
N ILE A 15 -16.79 -3.71 3.27
CA ILE A 15 -16.40 -5.01 3.83
C ILE A 15 -14.96 -4.97 4.33
N GLY A 16 -14.04 -4.41 3.55
CA GLY A 16 -12.62 -4.29 3.93
C GLY A 16 -12.43 -3.45 5.19
N VAL A 17 -13.10 -2.30 5.27
CA VAL A 17 -13.07 -1.43 6.46
C VAL A 17 -13.69 -2.13 7.67
N ALA A 18 -14.85 -2.79 7.49
CA ALA A 18 -15.50 -3.52 8.57
C ALA A 18 -14.62 -4.67 9.10
N ALA A 19 -13.97 -5.42 8.21
CA ALA A 19 -13.04 -6.48 8.58
C ALA A 19 -11.82 -5.95 9.33
N LEU A 20 -11.25 -4.82 8.89
CA LEU A 20 -10.12 -4.18 9.56
C LEU A 20 -10.48 -3.71 10.97
N VAL A 21 -11.63 -3.02 11.12
CA VAL A 21 -12.14 -2.58 12.42
C VAL A 21 -12.41 -3.77 13.34
N GLY A 22 -13.06 -4.81 12.82
CA GLY A 22 -13.32 -6.05 13.54
C GLY A 22 -12.03 -6.72 14.02
N PHE A 23 -11.00 -6.78 13.16
CA PHE A 23 -9.69 -7.30 13.51
C PHE A 23 -9.02 -6.50 14.64
N VAL A 24 -8.97 -5.16 14.53
CA VAL A 24 -8.37 -4.30 15.57
C VAL A 24 -9.11 -4.46 16.90
N PHE A 25 -10.44 -4.46 16.87
CA PHE A 25 -11.26 -4.67 18.07
C PHE A 25 -10.98 -6.04 18.70
N TRP A 26 -10.89 -7.09 17.90
CA TRP A 26 -10.58 -8.43 18.41
C TRP A 26 -9.17 -8.50 19.02
N GLN A 27 -8.17 -7.87 18.42
CA GLN A 27 -6.80 -7.78 18.97
C GLN A 27 -6.76 -7.05 20.31
N THR A 28 -7.69 -6.12 20.61
CA THR A 28 -7.76 -5.48 21.94
C THR A 28 -8.27 -6.41 23.04
N LYS A 29 -9.03 -7.46 22.69
CA LYS A 29 -9.67 -8.39 23.63
C LYS A 29 -8.95 -9.74 23.75
N ALA A 30 -8.13 -10.10 22.76
CA ALA A 30 -7.39 -11.35 22.77
C ALA A 30 -6.43 -11.42 23.97
N ALA A 31 -6.42 -12.56 24.67
CA ALA A 31 -5.52 -12.79 25.80
C ALA A 31 -4.04 -12.80 25.37
N GLU A 32 -3.78 -13.30 24.16
CA GLU A 32 -2.44 -13.36 23.56
C GLU A 32 -2.48 -12.79 22.14
N PRO A 33 -2.45 -11.44 22.01
CA PRO A 33 -2.54 -10.78 20.72
C PRO A 33 -1.23 -10.96 19.93
N ILE A 34 -1.37 -11.34 18.65
CA ILE A 34 -0.24 -11.46 17.71
C ILE A 34 0.47 -10.11 17.56
N LEU A 35 -0.31 -9.02 17.55
CA LEU A 35 0.21 -7.66 17.48
C LEU A 35 -0.28 -6.86 18.70
N PRO A 36 0.50 -6.80 19.79
CA PRO A 36 0.09 -6.08 21.00
C PRO A 36 0.01 -4.58 20.71
N LEU A 37 -1.19 -4.01 20.57
CA LEU A 37 -1.39 -2.60 20.15
C LEU A 37 -0.67 -1.56 21.04
N ARG A 38 -0.32 -1.94 22.28
CA ARG A 38 0.50 -1.13 23.19
C ARG A 38 1.86 -0.72 22.61
N ILE A 39 2.43 -1.48 21.66
CA ILE A 39 3.72 -1.14 21.03
C ILE A 39 3.63 0.15 20.20
N PHE A 40 2.47 0.47 19.63
CA PHE A 40 2.23 1.73 18.90
C PHE A 40 2.20 2.96 19.82
N ARG A 41 2.19 2.77 21.15
CA ARG A 41 2.39 3.87 22.10
C ARG A 41 3.85 4.37 22.09
N SER A 42 4.80 3.54 21.65
CA SER A 42 6.18 3.96 21.43
C SER A 42 6.26 4.81 20.15
N ARG A 43 6.70 6.06 20.31
CA ARG A 43 6.90 6.98 19.17
C ARG A 43 7.82 6.39 18.12
N ASN A 44 8.91 5.72 18.52
CA ASN A 44 9.86 5.11 17.60
C ASN A 44 9.21 3.98 16.77
N PHE A 45 8.43 3.12 17.42
CA PHE A 45 7.75 2.02 16.72
C PHE A 45 6.72 2.53 15.72
N THR A 46 5.92 3.52 16.13
CA THR A 46 4.92 4.14 15.24
C THR A 46 5.56 4.87 14.08
N LEU A 47 6.64 5.63 14.32
CA LEU A 47 7.39 6.29 13.24
C LEU A 47 7.97 5.27 12.27
N MET A 48 8.62 4.21 12.74
CA MET A 48 9.15 3.15 11.86
C MET A 48 8.04 2.46 11.06
N SER A 49 6.89 2.19 11.69
CA SER A 49 5.74 1.59 11.00
C SER A 49 5.17 2.50 9.92
N VAL A 50 5.04 3.80 10.20
CA VAL A 50 4.59 4.81 9.23
C VAL A 50 5.60 4.97 8.10
N ILE A 51 6.90 5.03 8.41
CA ILE A 51 7.96 5.09 7.40
C ILE A 51 7.91 3.84 6.52
N GLY A 52 7.81 2.64 7.11
CA GLY A 52 7.70 1.38 6.36
C GLY A 52 6.48 1.37 5.45
N PHE A 53 5.33 1.86 5.93
CA PHE A 53 4.13 2.01 5.11
C PHE A 53 4.35 2.97 3.93
N ILE A 54 4.93 4.15 4.17
CA ILE A 54 5.20 5.15 3.12
C ILE A 54 6.20 4.58 2.10
N VAL A 55 7.26 3.92 2.56
CA VAL A 55 8.25 3.28 1.68
C VAL A 55 7.57 2.24 0.80
N GLY A 56 6.75 1.36 1.37
CA GLY A 56 5.98 0.38 0.58
C GLY A 56 5.06 1.05 -0.43
N PHE A 57 4.29 2.05 0.00
CA PHE A 57 3.38 2.81 -0.87
C PHE A 57 4.13 3.45 -2.04
N VAL A 58 5.26 4.12 -1.78
CA VAL A 58 6.09 4.75 -2.82
C VAL A 58 6.73 3.71 -3.72
N MET A 59 7.21 2.58 -3.18
CA MET A 59 7.76 1.49 -4.00
C MET A 59 6.73 0.98 -5.01
N PHE A 60 5.54 0.59 -4.56
CA PHE A 60 4.48 0.11 -5.48
C PHE A 60 4.02 1.20 -6.45
N GLY A 61 3.85 2.43 -5.96
CA GLY A 61 3.47 3.57 -6.80
C GLY A 61 4.50 3.86 -7.88
N ALA A 62 5.78 3.90 -7.54
CA ALA A 62 6.88 4.17 -8.46
C ALA A 62 7.05 3.05 -9.49
N THR A 63 6.93 1.77 -9.09
CA THR A 63 7.01 0.62 -10.01
C THR A 63 5.97 0.68 -11.11
N LEU A 64 4.76 1.17 -10.83
CA LEU A 64 3.70 1.31 -11.83
C LEU A 64 3.80 2.64 -12.60
N PHE A 65 4.08 3.73 -11.89
CA PHE A 65 4.03 5.07 -12.45
C PHE A 65 5.26 5.41 -13.29
N LEU A 66 6.48 5.02 -12.89
CA LEU A 66 7.70 5.37 -13.62
C LEU A 66 7.73 4.79 -15.04
N PRO A 67 7.41 3.50 -15.28
CA PRO A 67 7.34 2.99 -16.64
C PRO A 67 6.26 3.70 -17.46
N LEU A 68 5.12 4.01 -16.85
CA LEU A 68 4.03 4.72 -17.51
C LEU A 68 4.45 6.14 -17.91
N TYR A 69 5.16 6.84 -17.03
CA TYR A 69 5.70 8.17 -17.28
C TYR A 69 6.75 8.16 -18.39
N GLN A 70 7.69 7.20 -18.35
CA GLN A 70 8.71 7.04 -19.40
C GLN A 70 8.08 6.79 -20.77
N GLN A 71 7.05 5.95 -20.84
CA GLN A 71 6.38 5.62 -22.09
C GLN A 71 5.47 6.74 -22.58
N SER A 72 4.66 7.33 -21.70
CA SER A 72 3.59 8.25 -22.09
C SER A 72 4.04 9.71 -22.18
N VAL A 73 5.01 10.12 -21.35
CA VAL A 73 5.50 11.51 -21.30
C VAL A 73 6.85 11.64 -22.01
N GLN A 74 7.79 10.74 -21.74
CA GLN A 74 9.12 10.79 -22.37
C GLN A 74 9.19 10.09 -23.73
N GLY A 75 8.11 9.40 -24.15
CA GLY A 75 8.04 8.73 -25.45
C GLY A 75 8.99 7.53 -25.59
N ALA A 76 9.52 7.02 -24.49
CA ALA A 76 10.38 5.83 -24.52
C ALA A 76 9.56 4.60 -24.94
N SER A 77 10.15 3.71 -25.75
CA SER A 77 9.54 2.40 -26.00
C SER A 77 9.48 1.57 -24.71
N ALA A 78 8.59 0.57 -24.64
CA ALA A 78 8.48 -0.31 -23.48
C ALA A 78 9.83 -0.97 -23.12
N THR A 79 10.59 -1.42 -24.12
CA THR A 79 11.93 -2.02 -23.94
C THR A 79 12.92 -1.02 -23.34
N ASN A 80 12.98 0.21 -23.89
CA ASN A 80 13.91 1.23 -23.39
C ASN A 80 13.53 1.71 -21.99
N SER A 81 12.23 1.86 -21.71
CA SER A 81 11.73 2.17 -20.36
C SER A 81 12.15 1.08 -19.36
N GLY A 82 12.09 -0.19 -19.75
CA GLY A 82 12.56 -1.30 -18.93
C GLY A 82 14.07 -1.19 -18.64
N LEU A 83 14.88 -0.91 -19.67
CA LEU A 83 16.33 -0.74 -19.52
C LEU A 83 16.69 0.44 -18.60
N LEU A 84 15.98 1.56 -18.70
CA LEU A 84 16.20 2.74 -17.84
C LEU A 84 15.86 2.49 -16.37
N LEU A 85 14.97 1.53 -16.09
CA LEU A 85 14.55 1.18 -14.73
C LEU A 85 15.30 -0.05 -14.18
N LEU A 86 16.18 -0.69 -14.96
CA LEU A 86 17.00 -1.82 -14.50
C LEU A 86 17.80 -1.54 -13.22
N PRO A 87 18.44 -0.36 -13.03
CA PRO A 87 19.18 -0.07 -11.80
C PRO A 87 18.31 -0.06 -10.54
N MET A 88 16.99 0.05 -10.66
CA MET A 88 16.06 0.00 -9.52
C MET A 88 15.70 -1.45 -9.11
N LEU A 89 16.03 -2.43 -9.95
CA LEU A 89 15.74 -3.85 -9.73
C LEU A 89 16.95 -4.62 -9.17
N GLY A 90 18.11 -3.95 -9.06
CA GLY A 90 19.36 -4.49 -8.52
C GLY A 90 19.63 -4.08 -7.08
#